data_AF-A0A6I5CD36-F1
#
_entry.id   AF-A0A6I5CD36-F1
#
_cell.length_a   1.000
_cell.length_b   1.000
_cell.length_c   1.000
_cell.angle_alpha   90.00
_cell.angle_beta   90.00
_cell.angle_gamma   90.00
#
_symmetry.space_group_name_H-M   'P 1'
#
loop_
_entity.id
_entity.type
_entity.pdbx_description
1 polymer ?
#
loop_
_entity_poly.entity_id
_entity_poly.type
_entity_poly.pdbx_seq_one_letter_code
_entity_poly.pdbx_strand_id
1 'polypeptide(L)'
;MVHNKYVVQTLEKKGAIFVERTEEVPPGNIVMFSAHGVAPVVHEEAARGRLATIDATCPLVTKVHKEAVRFAKEDYDILLIGHEGHEEVIGTSGEAPDHITLVDGPEDVAKVEVRDPSRVVWLSQTTLSVDETMETVDALKEKFPQLISPPSDDICYATQNRQLAVKQMGAEADLVIVVGSRNSSNSKRLVEVAKLAGADQAYLVDFADEIDES
;
A
#
# COMPACT_ATOMS: atom_id res chain seq x y z
N MET A 1 9.65 -5.33 7.40
CA MET A 1 10.29 -4.00 7.64
C MET A 1 9.94 -3.03 6.52
N VAL A 2 10.57 -3.13 5.34
CA VAL A 2 10.29 -2.32 4.13
C VAL A 2 10.57 -3.17 2.87
N HIS A 3 9.98 -2.81 1.73
CA HIS A 3 10.27 -3.44 0.44
C HIS A 3 11.55 -2.89 -0.20
N ASN A 4 12.71 -3.26 0.35
CA ASN A 4 14.02 -2.96 -0.25
C ASN A 4 15.05 -4.07 0.03
N LYS A 5 15.54 -4.74 -1.03
CA LYS A 5 16.46 -5.88 -0.97
C LYS A 5 17.76 -5.55 -0.24
N TYR A 6 18.37 -4.39 -0.52
CA TYR A 6 19.59 -3.97 0.15
C TYR A 6 19.40 -3.77 1.66
N VAL A 7 18.30 -3.10 2.06
CA VAL A 7 17.97 -2.87 3.48
C VAL A 7 17.72 -4.20 4.20
N VAL A 8 16.93 -5.10 3.61
CA VAL A 8 16.64 -6.43 4.18
C VAL A 8 17.93 -7.21 4.39
N GLN A 9 18.75 -7.36 3.35
CA GLN A 9 20.02 -8.09 3.44
C GLN A 9 20.98 -7.48 4.46
N THR A 10 20.97 -6.15 4.60
CA THR A 10 21.80 -5.45 5.58
C THR A 10 21.37 -5.76 7.02
N LEU A 11 20.07 -5.90 7.26
CA LEU A 11 19.52 -6.23 8.58
C LEU A 11 19.72 -7.72 8.91
N GLU A 12 19.57 -8.61 7.93
CA GLU A 12 19.84 -10.04 8.10
C GLU A 12 21.31 -10.28 8.50
N LYS A 13 22.24 -9.60 7.85
CA LYS A 13 23.68 -9.64 8.21
C LYS A 13 23.95 -9.14 9.64
N LYS A 14 23.04 -8.34 10.20
CA LYS A 14 23.10 -7.85 11.59
C LYS A 14 22.31 -8.72 12.57
N GLY A 15 21.73 -9.82 12.11
CA GLY A 15 21.02 -10.81 12.93
C GLY A 15 19.50 -10.65 12.98
N ALA A 16 18.90 -9.79 12.17
CA ALA A 16 17.45 -9.78 12.01
C ALA A 16 16.99 -11.05 11.28
N ILE A 17 15.90 -11.66 11.73
CA ILE A 17 15.28 -12.83 11.09
C ILE A 17 13.92 -12.38 10.58
N PHE A 18 13.68 -12.54 9.29
CA PHE A 18 12.40 -12.25 8.66
C PHE A 18 11.57 -13.54 8.63
N VAL A 19 10.34 -13.45 9.11
CA VAL A 19 9.38 -14.57 9.14
C VAL A 19 8.07 -14.11 8.52
N GLU A 20 7.29 -15.05 7.99
CA GLU A 20 5.97 -14.76 7.42
C GLU A 20 4.87 -14.90 8.47
N ARG A 21 5.03 -15.80 9.44
CA ARG A 21 4.03 -16.06 10.49
C ARG A 21 4.60 -15.88 11.88
N THR A 22 3.78 -15.35 12.77
CA THR A 22 4.11 -15.14 14.19
C THR A 22 4.48 -16.45 14.90
N GLU A 23 3.89 -17.57 14.48
CA GLU A 23 4.13 -18.93 15.00
C GLU A 23 5.56 -19.43 14.79
N GLU A 24 6.29 -18.86 13.82
CA GLU A 24 7.70 -19.18 13.56
C GLU A 24 8.63 -18.56 14.61
N VAL A 25 8.13 -17.61 15.40
CA VAL A 25 8.90 -16.91 16.44
C VAL A 25 8.79 -17.67 17.76
N PRO A 26 9.94 -18.05 18.39
CA PRO A 26 9.92 -18.70 19.68
C PRO A 26 9.27 -17.82 20.78
N PRO A 27 8.47 -18.39 21.69
CA PRO A 27 7.86 -17.65 22.79
C PRO A 27 8.88 -16.87 23.63
N GLY A 28 8.52 -15.65 24.03
CA GLY A 28 9.39 -14.76 24.82
C GLY A 28 10.37 -13.93 23.98
N ASN A 29 10.46 -14.15 22.67
CA ASN A 29 11.26 -13.32 21.78
C ASN A 29 10.53 -12.03 21.37
N ILE A 30 11.28 -11.12 20.75
CA ILE A 30 10.77 -9.87 20.20
C ILE A 30 10.31 -10.10 18.76
N VAL A 31 9.13 -9.61 18.41
CA VAL A 31 8.63 -9.53 17.03
C VAL A 31 8.40 -8.07 16.66
N MET A 32 8.81 -7.68 15.46
CA MET A 32 8.62 -6.33 14.93
C MET A 32 7.72 -6.37 13.70
N PHE A 33 6.57 -5.69 13.77
CA PHE A 33 5.67 -5.58 12.61
C PHE A 33 6.23 -4.64 11.55
N SER A 34 5.92 -4.90 10.28
CA SER A 34 6.46 -4.12 9.17
C SER A 34 5.85 -2.72 9.12
N ALA A 35 6.45 -1.82 8.32
CA ALA A 35 5.89 -0.48 8.11
C ALA A 35 4.54 -0.48 7.38
N HIS A 36 4.19 -1.60 6.72
CA HIS A 36 2.97 -1.75 5.94
C HIS A 36 1.73 -2.03 6.81
N GLY A 37 1.90 -2.24 8.13
CA GLY A 37 0.80 -2.63 8.99
C GLY A 37 0.53 -4.13 8.95
N VAL A 38 -0.19 -4.61 9.97
CA VAL A 38 -0.67 -5.99 10.06
C VAL A 38 -2.13 -5.98 10.48
N ALA A 39 -2.86 -7.05 10.14
CA ALA A 39 -4.25 -7.21 10.56
C ALA A 39 -4.33 -7.42 12.09
N PRO A 40 -5.47 -7.07 12.75
CA PRO A 40 -5.67 -7.29 14.18
C PRO A 40 -5.38 -8.72 14.65
N VAL A 41 -5.72 -9.73 13.84
CA VAL A 41 -5.44 -11.15 14.15
C VAL A 41 -3.96 -11.43 14.41
N VAL A 42 -3.06 -10.73 13.72
CA VAL A 42 -1.61 -10.90 13.88
C VAL A 42 -1.14 -10.38 15.25
N HIS A 43 -1.77 -9.31 15.77
CA HIS A 43 -1.53 -8.84 17.13
C HIS A 43 -2.00 -9.87 18.17
N GLU A 44 -3.16 -10.49 17.95
CA GLU A 44 -3.70 -11.53 18.84
C GLU A 44 -2.81 -12.78 18.87
N GLU A 45 -2.31 -13.20 17.71
CA GLU A 45 -1.36 -14.31 17.60
C GLU A 45 -0.06 -14.02 18.34
N ALA A 46 0.52 -12.82 18.17
CA ALA A 46 1.73 -12.43 18.87
C ALA A 46 1.52 -12.42 20.40
N ALA A 47 0.38 -11.92 20.87
CA ALA A 47 0.00 -11.97 22.28
C ALA A 47 -0.15 -13.41 22.79
N ARG A 48 -0.81 -14.29 22.02
CA ARG A 48 -0.96 -15.73 22.32
C ARG A 48 0.39 -16.44 22.38
N GLY A 49 1.32 -16.08 21.50
CA GLY A 49 2.70 -16.55 21.46
C GLY A 49 3.58 -16.01 22.61
N ARG A 50 3.06 -15.10 23.45
CA ARG A 50 3.83 -14.38 24.48
C ARG A 50 5.06 -13.68 23.90
N LEU A 51 4.89 -13.07 22.74
CA LEU A 51 5.94 -12.31 22.07
C LEU A 51 5.94 -10.86 22.58
N ALA A 52 7.12 -10.28 22.74
CA ALA A 52 7.23 -8.83 22.94
C ALA A 52 7.11 -8.13 21.58
N THR A 53 6.13 -7.26 21.40
CA THR A 53 5.86 -6.62 20.10
C THR A 53 6.49 -5.23 20.01
N ILE A 54 7.06 -4.93 18.84
CA ILE A 54 7.44 -3.58 18.42
C ILE A 54 6.65 -3.28 17.14
N ASP A 55 5.77 -2.28 17.19
CA ASP A 55 4.99 -1.90 16.02
C ASP A 55 5.69 -0.78 15.25
N ALA A 56 6.16 -1.11 14.05
CA ALA A 56 6.83 -0.16 13.17
C ALA A 56 5.92 0.36 12.04
N THR A 57 4.62 0.09 12.13
CA THR A 57 3.63 0.54 11.16
C THR A 57 3.75 2.04 10.95
N CYS A 58 3.76 2.47 9.68
CA CYS A 58 3.79 3.88 9.35
C CYS A 58 2.56 4.58 9.96
N PRO A 59 2.69 5.73 10.64
CA PRO A 59 1.54 6.43 11.20
C PRO A 59 0.46 6.80 10.16
N LEU A 60 0.84 6.93 8.89
CA LEU A 60 -0.11 7.19 7.79
C LEU A 60 -0.88 5.94 7.39
N VAL A 61 -0.30 4.75 7.51
CA VAL A 61 -1.03 3.47 7.39
C VAL A 61 -1.96 3.29 8.59
N THR A 62 -1.48 3.56 9.80
CA THR A 62 -2.32 3.53 11.02
C THR A 62 -3.52 4.49 10.93
N LYS A 63 -3.40 5.61 10.21
CA LYS A 63 -4.52 6.52 9.92
C LYS A 63 -5.60 5.81 9.10
N VAL A 64 -5.23 5.13 8.01
CA VAL A 64 -6.17 4.37 7.17
C VAL A 64 -6.84 3.25 7.97
N HIS A 65 -6.08 2.50 8.78
CA HIS A 65 -6.64 1.47 9.66
C HIS A 65 -7.70 2.04 10.62
N LYS A 66 -7.41 3.18 11.26
CA LYS A 66 -8.36 3.85 12.17
C LYS A 66 -9.61 4.35 11.45
N GLU A 67 -9.48 4.81 10.21
CA GLU A 67 -10.61 5.22 9.39
C GLU A 67 -11.47 4.02 8.99
N ALA A 68 -10.87 2.91 8.58
CA ALA A 68 -11.58 1.66 8.30
C ALA A 68 -12.42 1.22 9.51
N VAL A 69 -11.81 1.14 10.70
CA VAL A 69 -12.52 0.81 11.95
C VAL A 69 -13.64 1.81 12.25
N ARG A 70 -13.42 3.11 12.02
CA ARG A 70 -14.42 4.15 12.30
C ARG A 70 -15.62 4.02 11.36
N PHE A 71 -15.39 3.92 10.05
CA PHE A 71 -16.46 3.82 9.07
C PHE A 71 -17.25 2.52 9.20
N ALA A 72 -16.58 1.40 9.51
CA ALA A 72 -17.26 0.14 9.83
C ALA A 72 -18.18 0.28 11.06
N LYS A 73 -17.72 0.94 12.13
CA LYS A 73 -18.56 1.23 13.32
C LYS A 73 -19.76 2.13 13.02
N GLU A 74 -19.66 2.97 11.99
CA GLU A 74 -20.74 3.83 11.51
C GLU A 74 -21.64 3.12 10.46
N ASP A 75 -21.40 1.82 10.23
CA ASP A 75 -22.08 0.92 9.29
C ASP A 75 -22.02 1.35 7.82
N TYR A 76 -20.86 1.89 7.41
CA TYR A 76 -20.55 2.11 6.00
C TYR A 76 -19.99 0.84 5.36
N ASP A 77 -20.24 0.69 4.06
CA ASP A 77 -19.39 -0.11 3.18
C ASP A 77 -18.16 0.69 2.77
N ILE A 78 -17.01 0.03 2.80
CA ILE A 78 -15.71 0.60 2.52
C ILE A 78 -15.18 -0.04 1.23
N LEU A 79 -14.99 0.78 0.20
CA LEU A 79 -14.30 0.38 -1.01
C LEU A 79 -12.82 0.70 -0.85
N LEU A 80 -12.02 -0.30 -0.53
CA LEU A 80 -10.57 -0.15 -0.38
C LEU A 80 -9.92 -0.26 -1.76
N ILE A 81 -9.39 0.85 -2.27
CA ILE A 81 -8.64 0.86 -3.52
C ILE A 81 -7.20 0.44 -3.22
N GLY A 82 -6.72 -0.62 -3.85
CA GLY A 82 -5.38 -1.13 -3.61
C GLY A 82 -5.11 -2.47 -4.28
N HIS A 83 -3.84 -2.86 -4.34
CA HIS A 83 -3.45 -4.07 -5.06
C HIS A 83 -3.68 -5.35 -4.26
N GLU A 84 -4.34 -6.33 -4.87
CA GLU A 84 -4.58 -7.64 -4.27
C GLU A 84 -3.27 -8.29 -3.82
N GLY A 85 -3.28 -8.86 -2.61
CA GLY A 85 -2.13 -9.53 -2.01
C GLY A 85 -1.05 -8.60 -1.44
N HIS A 86 -1.19 -7.28 -1.53
CA HIS A 86 -0.24 -6.36 -0.89
C HIS A 86 -0.41 -6.36 0.64
N GLU A 87 0.70 -6.41 1.40
CA GLU A 87 0.68 -6.49 2.88
C GLU A 87 -0.19 -5.41 3.53
N GLU A 88 -0.09 -4.17 3.04
CA GLU A 88 -0.87 -3.03 3.54
C GLU A 88 -2.37 -3.18 3.30
N VAL A 89 -2.75 -3.77 2.16
CA VAL A 89 -4.15 -4.04 1.82
C VAL A 89 -4.68 -5.14 2.72
N ILE A 90 -3.93 -6.23 2.90
CA ILE A 90 -4.29 -7.31 3.83
C ILE A 90 -4.46 -6.77 5.25
N GLY A 91 -3.53 -5.93 5.71
CA GLY A 91 -3.60 -5.27 7.02
C GLY A 91 -4.86 -4.45 7.19
N THR A 92 -5.15 -3.57 6.22
CA THR A 92 -6.31 -2.66 6.26
C THR A 92 -7.62 -3.43 6.15
N SER A 93 -7.73 -4.39 5.22
CA SER A 93 -8.90 -5.27 5.08
C SER A 93 -9.19 -6.05 6.36
N GLY A 94 -8.15 -6.47 7.09
CA GLY A 94 -8.29 -7.18 8.36
C GLY A 94 -8.90 -6.35 9.49
N GLU A 95 -8.89 -5.01 9.41
CA GLU A 95 -9.48 -4.13 10.42
C GLU A 95 -11.02 -4.16 10.40
N ALA A 96 -11.62 -4.38 9.23
CA ALA A 96 -13.07 -4.40 9.05
C ALA A 96 -13.50 -5.35 7.90
N PRO A 97 -13.23 -6.66 8.02
CA PRO A 97 -13.39 -7.61 6.91
C PRO A 97 -14.84 -7.73 6.41
N ASP A 98 -15.83 -7.54 7.29
CA ASP A 98 -17.26 -7.62 6.94
C ASP A 98 -17.79 -6.35 6.25
N HIS A 99 -16.98 -5.28 6.20
CA HIS A 99 -17.36 -3.98 5.65
C HIS A 99 -16.48 -3.56 4.46
N ILE A 100 -15.37 -4.25 4.19
CA ILE A 100 -14.41 -3.86 3.16
C ILE A 100 -14.57 -4.73 1.90
N THR A 101 -14.70 -4.07 0.76
CA THR A 101 -14.53 -4.68 -0.56
C THR A 101 -13.29 -4.09 -1.23
N LEU A 102 -12.38 -4.94 -1.69
CA LEU A 102 -11.19 -4.53 -2.43
C LEU A 102 -11.55 -4.15 -3.87
N VAL A 103 -10.92 -3.08 -4.37
CA VAL A 103 -10.98 -2.62 -5.76
C VAL A 103 -9.55 -2.45 -6.26
N ASP A 104 -9.06 -3.33 -7.13
CA ASP A 104 -7.65 -3.29 -7.58
C ASP A 104 -7.40 -2.17 -8.62
N GLY A 105 -8.43 -1.84 -9.40
CA GLY A 105 -8.35 -0.78 -10.40
C GLY A 105 -9.71 -0.42 -11.02
N PRO A 106 -9.71 0.49 -12.02
CA PRO A 106 -10.94 0.95 -12.69
C PRO A 106 -11.77 -0.19 -13.29
N GLU A 107 -11.12 -1.25 -13.78
CA GLU A 107 -11.77 -2.41 -14.40
C GLU A 107 -12.61 -3.24 -13.43
N ASP A 108 -12.33 -3.18 -12.13
CA ASP A 108 -13.05 -3.91 -11.10
C ASP A 108 -14.30 -3.19 -10.62
N VAL A 109 -14.40 -1.88 -10.85
CA VAL A 109 -15.54 -1.04 -10.45
C VAL A 109 -16.87 -1.62 -10.92
N ALA A 110 -16.92 -2.17 -12.13
CA ALA A 110 -18.13 -2.76 -12.69
C ALA A 110 -18.68 -3.92 -11.83
N LYS A 111 -17.80 -4.67 -11.15
CA LYS A 111 -18.14 -5.86 -10.35
C LYS A 111 -18.47 -5.54 -8.89
N VAL A 112 -18.17 -4.32 -8.43
CA VAL A 112 -18.37 -3.94 -7.02
C VAL A 112 -19.86 -3.98 -6.64
N GLU A 113 -20.18 -4.67 -5.55
CA GLU A 113 -21.50 -4.66 -4.92
C GLU A 113 -21.38 -4.11 -3.50
N VAL A 114 -22.40 -3.37 -3.07
CA VAL A 114 -22.48 -2.74 -1.73
C VAL A 114 -23.87 -3.01 -1.16
N ARG A 115 -23.98 -3.08 0.17
CA ARG A 115 -25.22 -3.32 0.92
C ARG A 115 -26.17 -2.12 0.81
N ASP A 116 -25.64 -0.91 0.92
CA ASP A 116 -26.39 0.34 0.80
C ASP A 116 -25.59 1.40 0.00
N PRO A 117 -25.99 1.69 -1.26
CA PRO A 117 -25.33 2.71 -2.10
C PRO A 117 -25.31 4.13 -1.53
N SER A 118 -26.11 4.44 -0.50
CA SER A 118 -26.10 5.74 0.20
C SER A 118 -25.11 5.80 1.37
N ARG A 119 -24.51 4.65 1.74
CA ARG A 119 -23.60 4.47 2.87
C ARG A 119 -22.29 3.84 2.41
N VAL A 120 -21.66 4.45 1.42
CA VAL A 120 -20.38 3.96 0.86
C VAL A 120 -19.30 5.02 1.02
N VAL A 121 -18.13 4.60 1.46
CA VAL A 121 -16.90 5.41 1.50
C VAL A 121 -15.80 4.68 0.76
N TRP A 122 -14.85 5.40 0.16
CA TRP A 122 -13.62 4.80 -0.33
C TRP A 122 -12.43 5.14 0.58
N LEU A 123 -11.50 4.20 0.69
CA LEU A 123 -10.17 4.38 1.26
C LEU A 123 -9.13 3.89 0.23
N SER A 124 -7.86 4.20 0.41
CA SER A 124 -6.82 3.65 -0.47
C SER A 124 -5.55 3.21 0.22
N GLN A 125 -4.80 2.33 -0.45
CA GLN A 125 -3.41 2.04 -0.16
C GLN A 125 -2.55 3.30 -0.33
N THR A 126 -1.62 3.54 0.59
CA THR A 126 -0.83 4.79 0.70
C THR A 126 0.20 4.98 -0.42
N THR A 127 0.44 3.96 -1.24
CA THR A 127 1.54 3.87 -2.22
C THR A 127 1.09 3.75 -3.68
N LEU A 128 -0.19 3.97 -3.97
CA LEU A 128 -0.76 3.89 -5.32
C LEU A 128 -0.32 5.04 -6.24
N SER A 129 -0.52 4.85 -7.55
CA SER A 129 -0.50 5.95 -8.52
C SER A 129 -1.65 6.90 -8.23
N VAL A 130 -1.35 8.20 -8.12
CA VAL A 130 -2.37 9.22 -7.85
C VAL A 130 -3.39 9.27 -8.99
N ASP A 131 -2.94 9.21 -10.24
CA ASP A 131 -3.82 9.36 -11.41
C ASP A 131 -4.78 8.17 -11.55
N GLU A 132 -4.24 6.94 -11.46
CA GLU A 132 -5.00 5.68 -11.55
C GLU A 132 -6.02 5.55 -10.42
N THR A 133 -5.64 5.98 -9.21
CA THR A 133 -6.56 6.01 -8.08
C THR A 133 -7.71 6.97 -8.34
N MET A 134 -7.44 8.16 -8.87
CA MET A 134 -8.48 9.14 -9.17
C MET A 134 -9.40 8.69 -10.32
N GLU A 135 -8.87 8.00 -11.33
CA GLU A 135 -9.67 7.35 -12.37
C GLU A 135 -10.62 6.30 -11.77
N THR A 136 -10.12 5.46 -10.85
CA THR A 136 -10.94 4.48 -10.12
C THR A 136 -12.02 5.17 -9.30
N VAL A 137 -11.67 6.24 -8.57
CA VAL A 137 -12.61 7.02 -7.75
C VAL A 137 -13.70 7.65 -8.61
N ASP A 138 -13.36 8.18 -9.78
CA ASP A 138 -14.34 8.81 -10.68
C ASP A 138 -15.32 7.77 -11.23
N ALA A 139 -14.84 6.60 -11.65
CA ALA A 139 -15.70 5.48 -12.03
C ALA A 139 -16.60 4.99 -10.87
N LEU A 140 -16.05 4.95 -9.64
CA LEU A 140 -16.81 4.61 -8.45
C LEU A 140 -17.90 5.66 -8.15
N LYS A 141 -17.62 6.95 -8.34
CA LYS A 141 -18.62 8.03 -8.16
C LYS A 141 -19.72 7.99 -9.22
N GLU A 142 -19.40 7.60 -10.46
CA GLU A 142 -20.42 7.39 -11.48
C GLU A 142 -21.37 6.26 -11.10
N LYS A 143 -20.84 5.16 -10.55
CA LYS A 143 -21.63 4.00 -10.10
C LYS A 143 -22.38 4.28 -8.79
N PHE A 144 -21.75 4.98 -7.86
CA PHE A 144 -22.26 5.32 -6.53
C PHE A 144 -22.23 6.84 -6.32
N PRO A 145 -23.25 7.59 -6.78
CA PRO A 145 -23.23 9.05 -6.72
C PRO A 145 -23.16 9.67 -5.31
N GLN A 146 -23.43 8.89 -4.27
CA GLN A 146 -23.33 9.29 -2.86
C GLN A 146 -22.01 8.85 -2.20
N LEU A 147 -21.04 8.34 -2.99
CA LEU A 147 -19.75 7.88 -2.49
C LEU A 147 -19.04 8.99 -1.72
N ILE A 148 -18.72 8.70 -0.46
CA ILE A 148 -17.99 9.60 0.41
C ILE A 148 -16.49 9.44 0.17
N SER A 149 -15.78 10.56 0.11
CA SER A 149 -14.32 10.59 0.08
C SER A 149 -13.75 10.59 1.51
N PRO A 150 -12.55 10.04 1.71
CA PRO A 150 -11.93 10.07 3.02
C PRO A 150 -11.74 11.53 3.50
N PRO A 151 -11.70 11.78 4.82
CA PRO A 151 -11.56 13.13 5.37
C PRO A 151 -10.26 13.85 4.95
N SER A 152 -9.25 13.07 4.55
CA SER A 152 -7.96 13.52 4.02
C SER A 152 -7.36 12.42 3.16
N ASP A 153 -6.45 12.78 2.25
CA ASP A 153 -5.78 11.84 1.35
C ASP A 153 -5.14 10.65 2.09
N ASP A 154 -5.37 9.46 1.57
CA ASP A 154 -4.71 8.24 2.03
C ASP A 154 -3.38 8.00 1.32
N ILE A 155 -3.28 8.35 0.03
CA ILE A 155 -1.99 8.33 -0.67
C ILE A 155 -1.05 9.31 0.03
N CYS A 156 0.01 8.79 0.64
CA CYS A 156 0.81 9.59 1.53
C CYS A 156 1.61 10.67 0.78
N TYR A 157 1.93 11.76 1.50
CA TYR A 157 2.72 12.86 0.94
C TYR A 157 4.05 12.38 0.30
N ALA A 158 4.64 11.31 0.85
CA ALA A 158 5.89 10.75 0.36
C ALA A 158 5.74 10.12 -1.04
N THR A 159 4.61 9.47 -1.31
CA THR A 159 4.24 8.93 -2.62
C THR A 159 3.91 10.07 -3.59
N GLN A 160 3.02 10.98 -3.17
CA GLN A 160 2.59 12.11 -4.01
C GLN A 160 3.78 12.97 -4.46
N ASN A 161 4.65 13.36 -3.53
CA ASN A 161 5.81 14.21 -3.83
C ASN A 161 6.79 13.55 -4.80
N ARG A 162 7.03 12.23 -4.66
CA ARG A 162 7.92 11.50 -5.57
C ARG A 162 7.32 11.36 -6.96
N GLN A 163 6.00 11.12 -7.06
CA GLN A 163 5.32 11.06 -8.34
C GLN A 163 5.31 12.43 -9.04
N LEU A 164 5.06 13.52 -8.32
CA LEU A 164 5.16 14.87 -8.87
C LEU A 164 6.56 15.18 -9.40
N ALA A 165 7.60 14.82 -8.64
CA ALA A 165 8.99 15.00 -9.06
C ALA A 165 9.32 14.17 -10.31
N VAL A 166 8.95 12.89 -10.35
CA VAL A 166 9.25 12.02 -11.50
C VAL A 166 8.44 12.40 -12.74
N LYS A 167 7.23 12.98 -12.59
CA LYS A 167 6.47 13.54 -13.72
C LYS A 167 7.22 14.69 -14.38
N GLN A 168 7.74 15.61 -13.57
CA GLN A 168 8.53 16.75 -14.09
C GLN A 168 9.80 16.29 -14.77
N MET A 169 10.54 15.35 -14.14
CA MET A 169 11.77 14.81 -14.72
C MET A 169 11.51 13.98 -15.98
N GLY A 170 10.47 13.13 -15.97
CA GLY A 170 10.15 12.22 -17.06
C GLY A 170 9.79 12.95 -18.36
N ALA A 171 9.16 14.13 -18.27
CA ALA A 171 8.80 14.93 -19.44
C ALA A 171 10.02 15.48 -20.23
N GLU A 172 11.21 15.50 -19.61
CA GLU A 172 12.44 16.04 -20.20
C GLU A 172 13.55 14.99 -20.35
N ALA A 173 13.30 13.73 -19.99
CA ALA A 173 14.33 12.69 -19.91
C ALA A 173 14.12 11.59 -20.96
N ASP A 174 15.16 11.28 -21.73
CA ASP A 174 15.17 10.11 -22.61
C ASP A 174 15.13 8.80 -21.79
N LEU A 175 15.75 8.80 -20.60
CA LEU A 175 15.88 7.64 -19.73
C LEU A 175 15.70 8.02 -18.26
N VAL A 176 14.80 7.32 -17.57
CA VAL A 176 14.62 7.41 -16.11
C VAL A 176 14.98 6.09 -15.44
N ILE A 177 15.94 6.12 -14.52
CA ILE A 177 16.29 4.97 -13.69
C ILE A 177 15.73 5.17 -12.29
N VAL A 178 14.81 4.31 -11.88
CA VAL A 178 14.24 4.29 -10.53
C VAL A 178 15.00 3.25 -9.71
N VAL A 179 15.60 3.68 -8.61
CA VAL A 179 16.28 2.78 -7.67
C VAL A 179 15.27 2.26 -6.65
N GLY A 180 14.98 0.96 -6.68
CA GLY A 180 14.03 0.31 -5.81
C GLY A 180 13.84 -1.16 -6.14
N SER A 181 13.30 -1.92 -5.19
CA SER A 181 13.10 -3.36 -5.37
C SER A 181 11.80 -3.68 -6.09
N ARG A 182 11.78 -4.80 -6.82
CA ARG A 182 10.62 -5.26 -7.60
C ARG A 182 9.34 -5.48 -6.79
N ASN A 183 9.45 -5.75 -5.49
CA ASN A 183 8.32 -5.89 -4.58
C ASN A 183 7.83 -4.55 -3.98
N SER A 184 8.48 -3.42 -4.27
CA SER A 184 8.06 -2.10 -3.80
C SER A 184 6.96 -1.51 -4.68
N SER A 185 5.75 -1.37 -4.15
CA SER A 185 4.61 -0.74 -4.86
C SER A 185 4.97 0.67 -5.35
N ASN A 186 5.38 1.57 -4.43
CA ASN A 186 5.76 2.94 -4.78
C ASN A 186 6.87 3.00 -5.85
N SER A 187 7.89 2.14 -5.77
CA SER A 187 8.99 2.18 -6.76
C SER A 187 8.53 1.75 -8.15
N LYS A 188 7.63 0.76 -8.24
CA LYS A 188 6.99 0.36 -9.51
C LYS A 188 6.15 1.48 -10.09
N ARG A 189 5.34 2.16 -9.26
CA ARG A 189 4.53 3.31 -9.69
C ARG A 189 5.38 4.44 -10.27
N LEU A 190 6.57 4.71 -9.72
CA LEU A 190 7.45 5.75 -10.27
C LEU A 190 7.93 5.45 -11.70
N VAL A 191 8.17 4.18 -12.04
CA VAL A 191 8.54 3.79 -13.42
C VAL A 191 7.39 4.03 -14.38
N GLU A 192 6.18 3.65 -13.99
CA GLU A 192 4.98 3.83 -14.80
C GLU A 192 4.66 5.32 -15.00
N VAL A 193 4.71 6.09 -13.92
CA VAL A 193 4.49 7.55 -13.95
C VAL A 193 5.55 8.25 -14.80
N ALA A 194 6.82 7.83 -14.76
CA ALA A 194 7.86 8.38 -15.63
C ALA A 194 7.55 8.19 -17.11
N LYS A 195 7.13 6.97 -17.51
CA LYS A 195 6.76 6.66 -18.90
C LYS A 195 5.54 7.44 -19.35
N LEU A 196 4.50 7.52 -18.51
CA LEU A 196 3.30 8.30 -18.80
C LEU A 196 3.59 9.79 -18.93
N ALA A 197 4.59 10.30 -18.20
CA ALA A 197 4.99 11.70 -18.26
C ALA A 197 5.80 12.07 -19.51
N GLY A 198 6.30 11.09 -20.27
CA GLY A 198 6.99 11.33 -21.53
C GLY A 198 8.39 10.73 -21.64
N ALA A 199 8.89 10.02 -20.63
CA ALA A 199 10.20 9.40 -20.73
C ALA A 199 10.19 8.27 -21.76
N ASP A 200 11.13 8.29 -22.72
CA ASP A 200 11.22 7.26 -23.76
C ASP A 200 11.45 5.87 -23.13
N GLN A 201 12.28 5.84 -22.07
CA GLN A 201 12.55 4.63 -21.31
C GLN A 201 12.53 4.88 -19.81
N ALA A 202 12.03 3.90 -19.05
CA ALA A 202 12.18 3.89 -17.60
C ALA A 202 12.34 2.47 -17.06
N TYR A 203 13.27 2.29 -16.12
CA TYR A 203 13.63 1.00 -15.54
C TYR A 203 13.69 1.05 -14.02
N LEU A 204 13.38 -0.08 -13.40
CA LEU A 204 13.53 -0.31 -11.97
C LEU A 204 14.78 -1.16 -11.73
N VAL A 205 15.69 -0.68 -10.89
CA VAL A 205 16.93 -1.40 -10.53
C VAL A 205 17.10 -1.46 -9.01
N ASP A 206 17.53 -2.61 -8.50
CA ASP A 206 17.94 -2.76 -7.10
C ASP A 206 19.34 -2.16 -6.86
N PHE A 207 20.22 -2.28 -7.84
CA PHE A 207 21.64 -1.95 -7.75
C PHE A 207 22.20 -1.38 -9.06
N ALA A 208 23.35 -0.72 -8.98
CA ALA A 208 24.00 -0.11 -10.16
C ALA A 208 24.51 -1.14 -11.18
N ASP A 209 24.82 -2.36 -10.75
CA ASP A 209 25.27 -3.46 -11.62
C ASP A 209 24.13 -4.11 -12.43
N GLU A 210 22.87 -3.74 -12.17
CA GLU A 210 21.72 -4.13 -13.00
C GLU A 210 21.50 -3.19 -14.19
N ILE A 211 22.29 -2.12 -14.30
CA ILE A 211 22.23 -1.19 -15.44
C ILE A 211 23.01 -1.80 -16.60
N ASP A 212 22.32 -2.06 -17.70
CA ASP A 212 22.93 -2.40 -18.97
C ASP A 212 23.41 -1.11 -19.66
N GLU A 213 24.69 -1.07 -20.05
CA GLU A 213 25.31 0.12 -20.67
C GLU A 213 25.05 0.22 -22.19
N SER A 214 24.46 -0.82 -22.81
CA SER A 214 24.16 -0.86 -24.24
C SER A 214 22.87 -0.14 -24.61
#